data_AF-A0A9E6RCF5-F1
#
_entry.id   AF-A0A9E6RCF5-F1
#
_cell.length_a   1.000
_cell.length_b   1.000
_cell.length_c   1.000
_cell.angle_alpha   90.00
_cell.angle_beta   90.00
_cell.angle_gamma   90.00
#
_symmetry.space_group_name_H-M   'P 1'
#
loop_
_entity.id
_entity.type
_entity.pdbx_description
1 polymer ?
#
loop_
_entity_poly.entity_id
_entity_poly.type
_entity_poly.pdbx_seq_one_letter_code
_entity_poly.pdbx_strand_id
1 'polypeptide(L)'
;MSIDVLAEAMRGADAVVFSAGAGGKESDEATTRVDGDGPEKLAAAAERAGVRRFLLVSVFPEAWRERRMDASFEHYMVEKKKAETQLVETGLDWVILRPSALTDEPGAGRSISASRKSTKRSRGMMSPRRSSGC
;
A
#
# COMPACT_ATOMS: atom_id res chain seq x y z
N MET A 1 2.28 -15.72 -9.97
CA MET A 1 3.64 -15.12 -10.06
C MET A 1 4.37 -15.24 -8.74
N SER A 2 5.68 -15.47 -8.79
CA SER A 2 6.56 -15.52 -7.60
C SER A 2 7.02 -14.12 -7.20
N ILE A 3 7.54 -13.99 -5.98
CA ILE A 3 8.13 -12.74 -5.47
C ILE A 3 9.33 -12.32 -6.34
N ASP A 4 10.17 -13.27 -6.78
CA ASP A 4 11.38 -12.96 -7.55
C ASP A 4 11.06 -12.35 -8.92
N VAL A 5 10.04 -12.88 -9.60
CA VAL A 5 9.58 -12.33 -10.88
C VAL A 5 9.03 -10.91 -10.70
N LEU A 6 8.35 -10.64 -9.59
CA LEU A 6 7.86 -9.28 -9.30
C LEU A 6 8.99 -8.32 -8.93
N ALA A 7 9.95 -8.77 -8.12
CA ALA A 7 11.10 -7.96 -7.71
C ALA A 7 11.98 -7.58 -8.91
N GLU A 8 12.16 -8.52 -9.84
CA GLU A 8 12.79 -8.29 -11.15
C GLU A 8 12.10 -7.15 -11.92
N ALA A 9 10.78 -7.24 -12.07
CA ALA A 9 9.99 -6.23 -12.78
C ALA A 9 10.01 -4.84 -12.12
N MET A 10 10.31 -4.75 -10.82
CA MET A 10 10.35 -3.49 -10.07
C MET A 10 11.74 -2.82 -10.08
N ARG A 11 12.78 -3.46 -10.60
CA ARG A 11 14.13 -2.91 -10.50
C ARG A 11 14.27 -1.55 -11.16
N GLY A 12 14.86 -0.62 -10.42
CA GLY A 12 15.06 0.77 -10.87
C GLY A 12 13.84 1.66 -10.72
N ALA A 13 12.69 1.15 -10.25
CA ALA A 13 11.53 1.97 -9.98
C ALA A 13 11.70 2.80 -8.68
N ASP A 14 11.19 4.02 -8.69
CA ASP A 14 11.18 4.89 -7.50
C ASP A 14 10.10 4.51 -6.49
N ALA A 15 9.02 3.89 -6.96
CA ALA A 15 7.85 3.54 -6.17
C ALA A 15 7.07 2.38 -6.77
N VAL A 16 6.33 1.67 -5.93
CA VAL A 16 5.35 0.66 -6.31
C VAL A 16 3.96 1.14 -5.93
N VAL A 17 2.98 0.93 -6.81
CA VAL A 17 1.57 1.25 -6.56
C VAL A 17 0.75 -0.02 -6.72
N PHE A 18 0.08 -0.44 -5.65
CA PHE A 18 -0.93 -1.50 -5.69
C PHE A 18 -2.31 -0.87 -5.84
N SER A 19 -2.89 -0.96 -7.04
CA SER A 19 -4.24 -0.48 -7.36
C SER A 19 -5.16 -1.58 -7.92
N ALA A 20 -4.66 -2.81 -8.03
CA ALA A 20 -5.47 -3.95 -8.44
C ALA A 20 -6.53 -4.29 -7.38
N GLY A 21 -7.61 -4.93 -7.81
CA GLY A 21 -8.66 -5.45 -6.94
C GLY A 21 -9.49 -6.49 -7.69
N ALA A 22 -10.16 -7.38 -6.97
CA ALA A 22 -11.01 -8.42 -7.56
C ALA A 22 -12.28 -7.85 -8.24
N GLY A 23 -12.58 -6.56 -8.06
CA GLY A 23 -13.64 -5.86 -8.78
C GLY A 23 -15.07 -6.21 -8.35
N GLY A 24 -15.25 -6.92 -7.24
CA GLY A 24 -16.55 -7.18 -6.59
C GLY A 24 -17.52 -8.09 -7.38
N LYS A 25 -17.16 -8.53 -8.58
CA LYS A 25 -17.93 -9.47 -9.42
C LYS A 25 -17.41 -10.90 -9.34
N GLU A 26 -16.27 -11.08 -8.69
CA GLU A 26 -15.58 -12.36 -8.53
C GLU A 26 -15.94 -13.01 -7.19
N SER A 27 -15.42 -14.21 -6.94
CA SER A 27 -15.62 -14.94 -5.68
C SER A 27 -14.83 -14.34 -4.51
N ASP A 28 -15.24 -14.69 -3.28
CA ASP A 28 -14.50 -14.36 -2.05
C ASP A 28 -13.03 -14.85 -2.10
N GLU A 29 -12.79 -15.98 -2.78
CA GLU A 29 -11.43 -16.48 -3.01
C GLU A 29 -10.60 -15.53 -3.88
N ALA A 30 -11.19 -14.94 -4.92
CA ALA A 30 -10.50 -13.95 -5.73
C ALA A 30 -10.19 -12.69 -4.90
N THR A 31 -11.12 -12.25 -4.06
CA THR A 31 -10.91 -11.13 -3.12
C THR A 31 -9.76 -11.43 -2.16
N THR A 32 -9.71 -12.60 -1.53
CA THR A 32 -8.58 -12.98 -0.67
C THR A 32 -7.25 -12.98 -1.44
N ARG A 33 -7.21 -13.61 -2.62
CA ARG A 33 -5.97 -13.71 -3.41
C ARG A 33 -5.48 -12.37 -3.94
N VAL A 34 -6.39 -11.49 -4.37
CA VAL A 34 -6.05 -10.22 -5.03
C VAL A 34 -5.95 -9.10 -4.00
N ASP A 35 -6.97 -8.87 -3.19
CA ASP A 35 -7.06 -7.73 -2.28
C ASP A 35 -6.36 -7.96 -0.94
N GLY A 36 -6.29 -9.21 -0.47
CA GLY A 36 -5.60 -9.60 0.76
C GLY A 36 -4.12 -9.94 0.53
N ASP A 37 -3.86 -11.06 -0.17
CA ASP A 37 -2.52 -11.62 -0.31
C ASP A 37 -1.67 -10.89 -1.36
N GLY A 38 -2.31 -10.23 -2.32
CA GLY A 38 -1.66 -9.49 -3.40
C GLY A 38 -0.75 -8.37 -2.90
N PRO A 39 -1.25 -7.42 -2.08
CA PRO A 39 -0.45 -6.36 -1.48
C PRO A 39 0.75 -6.86 -0.70
N GLU A 40 0.57 -7.90 0.12
CA GLU A 40 1.65 -8.50 0.92
C GLU A 40 2.77 -9.06 0.02
N LYS A 41 2.39 -9.84 -1.00
CA LYS A 41 3.35 -10.39 -1.97
C LYS A 41 4.08 -9.28 -2.74
N LEU A 42 3.38 -8.21 -3.12
CA LEU A 42 3.97 -7.09 -3.84
C LEU A 42 4.90 -6.26 -2.94
N ALA A 43 4.57 -6.10 -1.66
CA ALA A 43 5.41 -5.43 -0.67
C ALA A 43 6.71 -6.21 -0.42
N ALA A 44 6.62 -7.53 -0.26
CA ALA A 44 7.80 -8.39 -0.13
C ALA A 44 8.72 -8.31 -1.37
N ALA A 45 8.13 -8.24 -2.57
CA ALA A 45 8.88 -8.05 -3.81
C ALA A 45 9.55 -6.67 -3.88
N ALA A 46 8.86 -5.61 -3.42
CA ALA A 46 9.41 -4.26 -3.36
C ALA A 46 10.62 -4.17 -2.41
N GLU A 47 10.52 -4.77 -1.22
CA GLU A 47 11.64 -4.87 -0.28
C GLU A 47 12.83 -5.61 -0.92
N ARG A 48 12.57 -6.73 -1.61
CA ARG A 48 13.60 -7.50 -2.32
C ARG A 48 14.24 -6.73 -3.46
N ALA A 49 13.48 -5.90 -4.17
CA ALA A 49 13.97 -5.03 -5.24
C ALA A 49 14.69 -3.77 -4.73
N GLY A 50 14.64 -3.49 -3.42
CA GLY A 50 15.18 -2.27 -2.83
C GLY A 50 14.30 -1.02 -3.06
N VAL A 51 13.07 -1.19 -3.54
CA VAL A 51 12.13 -0.08 -3.77
C VAL A 51 11.41 0.24 -2.47
N ARG A 52 11.67 1.44 -1.95
CA ARG A 52 11.24 1.84 -0.60
C ARG A 52 9.82 2.39 -0.54
N ARG A 53 9.39 3.11 -1.58
CA ARG A 53 8.10 3.82 -1.58
C ARG A 53 7.00 2.89 -2.07
N PHE A 54 5.97 2.69 -1.25
CA PHE A 54 4.85 1.82 -1.57
C PHE A 54 3.52 2.54 -1.40
N LEU A 55 2.64 2.49 -2.38
CA LEU A 55 1.31 3.08 -2.31
C LEU A 55 0.27 1.96 -2.43
N LEU A 56 -0.61 1.87 -1.44
CA LEU A 56 -1.74 0.94 -1.44
C LEU A 56 -3.04 1.72 -1.64
N VAL A 57 -3.80 1.38 -2.69
CA VAL A 57 -5.19 1.81 -2.84
C VAL A 57 -6.09 0.83 -2.07
N SER A 58 -6.63 1.31 -0.96
CA SER A 58 -7.49 0.57 -0.06
C SER A 58 -8.93 1.11 -0.12
N VAL A 59 -9.69 0.98 0.95
CA VAL A 59 -11.09 1.39 1.06
C VAL A 59 -11.31 2.26 2.30
N PHE A 60 -12.23 3.21 2.20
CA PHE A 60 -12.64 4.02 3.35
C PHE A 60 -13.48 3.18 4.33
N PRO A 61 -13.05 2.99 5.60
CA PRO A 61 -13.64 2.00 6.52
C PRO A 61 -15.10 2.28 6.89
N GLU A 62 -15.50 3.55 6.91
CA GLU A 62 -16.86 4.00 7.21
C GLU A 62 -17.77 4.00 5.98
N ALA A 63 -17.26 3.63 4.80
CA ALA A 63 -18.08 3.53 3.61
C ALA A 63 -19.23 2.55 3.87
N TRP A 64 -20.46 3.06 3.77
CA TRP A 64 -21.69 2.27 3.80
C TRP A 64 -22.03 1.54 5.12
N ARG A 65 -21.36 1.84 6.23
CA ARG A 65 -21.65 1.21 7.55
C ARG A 65 -23.09 1.39 8.05
N GLU A 66 -23.80 2.38 7.53
CA GLU A 66 -25.22 2.61 7.84
C GLU A 66 -26.16 1.63 7.11
N ARG A 67 -25.64 0.83 6.18
CA ARG A 67 -26.39 -0.18 5.43
C ARG A 67 -26.07 -1.57 5.95
N ARG A 68 -27.06 -2.47 5.92
CA ARG A 68 -26.79 -3.90 6.03
C ARG A 68 -25.99 -4.31 4.80
N MET A 69 -24.72 -4.64 5.01
CA MET A 69 -23.87 -5.15 3.97
C MET A 69 -24.00 -6.68 3.86
N ASP A 70 -23.85 -7.19 2.65
CA ASP A 70 -23.81 -8.63 2.41
C ASP A 70 -22.47 -9.24 2.86
N ALA A 71 -22.42 -10.56 2.93
CA ALA A 71 -21.25 -11.28 3.42
C ALA A 71 -20.01 -11.07 2.55
N SER A 72 -20.15 -10.86 1.24
CA SER A 72 -19.01 -10.69 0.34
C SER A 72 -18.38 -9.32 0.52
N PHE A 73 -19.19 -8.29 0.77
CA PHE A 73 -18.68 -6.96 1.12
C PHE A 73 -17.96 -6.96 2.47
N GLU A 74 -18.50 -7.64 3.48
CA GLU A 74 -17.82 -7.79 4.78
C GLU A 74 -16.47 -8.51 4.61
N HIS A 75 -16.43 -9.59 3.81
CA HIS A 75 -15.19 -10.29 3.47
C HIS A 75 -14.17 -9.37 2.79
N TYR A 76 -14.61 -8.58 1.81
CA TYR A 76 -13.79 -7.56 1.16
C TYR A 76 -13.20 -6.54 2.14
N MET A 77 -14.00 -6.04 3.09
CA MET A 77 -13.53 -5.10 4.12
C MET A 77 -12.49 -5.75 5.05
N VAL A 78 -12.67 -7.02 5.41
CA VAL A 78 -11.71 -7.79 6.21
C VAL A 78 -10.38 -7.94 5.48
N GLU A 79 -10.39 -8.34 4.20
CA GLU A 79 -9.17 -8.53 3.42
C GLU A 79 -8.42 -7.20 3.19
N LYS A 80 -9.13 -6.11 2.89
CA LYS A 80 -8.50 -4.78 2.80
C LYS A 80 -7.86 -4.35 4.12
N LYS A 81 -8.53 -4.57 5.25
CA LYS A 81 -7.98 -4.26 6.58
C LYS A 81 -6.76 -5.11 6.90
N LYS A 82 -6.78 -6.41 6.54
CA LYS A 82 -5.63 -7.32 6.68
C LYS A 82 -4.44 -6.78 5.88
N ALA A 83 -4.63 -6.47 4.60
CA ALA A 83 -3.58 -5.92 3.74
C ALA A 83 -2.98 -4.61 4.27
N GLU A 84 -3.81 -3.70 4.79
CA GLU A 84 -3.32 -2.48 5.43
C GLU A 84 -2.46 -2.76 6.67
N THR A 85 -2.92 -3.68 7.52
CA THR A 85 -2.21 -4.05 8.75
C THR A 85 -0.85 -4.65 8.42
N GLN A 86 -0.81 -5.58 7.47
CA GLN A 86 0.44 -6.20 6.99
C GLN A 86 1.40 -5.15 6.43
N LEU A 87 0.91 -4.22 5.59
CA LEU A 87 1.76 -3.17 5.03
C LEU A 87 2.33 -2.23 6.10
N VAL A 88 1.54 -1.90 7.14
CA VAL A 88 1.96 -1.03 8.24
C VAL A 88 3.15 -1.60 9.00
N GLU A 89 3.16 -2.93 9.16
CA GLU A 89 4.19 -3.70 9.85
C GLU A 89 5.51 -3.81 9.06
N THR A 90 5.50 -3.52 7.75
CA THR A 90 6.72 -3.53 6.92
C THR A 90 7.70 -2.39 7.23
N GLY A 91 8.92 -2.53 6.71
CA GLY A 91 9.95 -1.49 6.75
C GLY A 91 9.82 -0.42 5.65
N LEU A 92 8.82 -0.51 4.78
CA LEU A 92 8.61 0.37 3.63
C LEU A 92 8.11 1.77 4.02
N ASP A 93 8.40 2.74 3.15
CA ASP A 93 7.87 4.10 3.23
C ASP A 93 6.51 4.13 2.51
N TRP A 94 5.44 3.82 3.24
CA TRP A 94 4.13 3.59 2.64
C TRP A 94 3.17 4.79 2.69
N VAL A 95 2.25 4.80 1.73
CA VAL A 95 1.01 5.60 1.73
C VAL A 95 -0.17 4.66 1.52
N ILE A 96 -1.18 4.73 2.40
CA ILE A 96 -2.45 4.03 2.25
C ILE A 96 -3.49 5.06 1.84
N LEU A 97 -3.94 4.95 0.60
CA LEU A 97 -4.99 5.78 0.04
C LEU A 97 -6.35 5.12 0.27
N ARG A 98 -7.29 5.85 0.86
CA ARG A 98 -8.64 5.34 1.17
C ARG A 98 -9.70 6.21 0.50
N PRO A 99 -9.96 6.00 -0.80
CA PRO A 99 -10.93 6.79 -1.54
C PRO A 99 -12.35 6.52 -1.03
N SER A 100 -13.24 7.50 -1.27
CA SER A 100 -14.69 7.28 -1.23
C SER A 100 -15.12 6.40 -2.41
N ALA A 101 -16.44 6.19 -2.58
CA ALA A 101 -16.98 5.49 -3.75
C ALA A 101 -16.40 6.07 -5.05
N LEU A 102 -15.80 5.19 -5.86
CA LEU A 102 -15.27 5.53 -7.18
C LEU A 102 -16.41 5.51 -8.19
N THR A 103 -16.35 6.44 -9.13
CA THR A 103 -17.29 6.58 -10.24
C THR A 103 -16.53 6.54 -11.56
N ASP A 104 -17.20 6.14 -12.64
CA ASP A 104 -16.62 6.16 -13.99
C ASP A 104 -16.59 7.57 -14.63
N GLU A 105 -17.10 8.57 -13.91
CA GLU A 105 -17.06 9.97 -14.33
C GLU A 105 -15.64 10.56 -14.32
N PRO A 106 -15.35 11.55 -15.18
CA PRO A 106 -14.06 12.24 -15.18
C PRO A 106 -13.70 12.84 -13.81
N GLY A 107 -12.41 12.72 -13.44
CA GLY A 107 -11.91 13.23 -12.18
C GLY A 107 -12.05 14.75 -12.04
N ALA A 108 -12.65 15.22 -10.95
CA ALA A 108 -12.91 16.64 -10.71
C ALA A 108 -11.69 17.45 -10.20
N GLY A 109 -10.48 16.88 -10.23
CA GLY A 109 -9.25 17.55 -9.79
C GLY A 109 -9.15 17.87 -8.29
N ARG A 110 -9.96 17.23 -7.44
CA ARG A 110 -10.02 17.47 -5.98
C ARG A 110 -9.23 16.44 -5.18
N SER A 111 -8.72 16.84 -4.01
CA SER A 111 -7.85 16.04 -3.14
C SER A 111 -8.60 14.90 -2.43
N ILE A 112 -7.93 13.76 -2.31
CA ILE A 112 -8.37 12.54 -1.61
C ILE A 112 -7.59 12.36 -0.30
N SER A 113 -8.21 11.73 0.70
CA SER A 113 -7.59 11.48 2.00
C SER A 113 -6.67 10.26 1.97
N ALA A 114 -5.48 10.37 2.55
CA ALA A 114 -4.48 9.30 2.62
C ALA A 114 -3.75 9.31 3.97
N SER A 115 -3.32 8.13 4.43
CA SER A 115 -2.42 7.97 5.57
C SER A 115 -1.01 7.65 5.09
N ARG A 116 0.02 8.08 5.82
CA ARG A 116 1.42 7.84 5.45
C ARG A 116 2.30 7.59 6.67
N LYS A 117 3.23 6.63 6.56
CA LYS A 117 4.35 6.48 7.50
C LYS A 117 5.47 7.44 7.11
N SER A 118 5.89 8.27 8.06
CA SER A 118 7.02 9.19 7.87
C SER A 118 8.19 8.75 8.72
N THR A 119 9.18 8.12 8.10
CA THR A 119 10.46 7.83 8.75
C THR A 119 11.28 9.13 8.82
N LYS A 120 11.49 9.71 10.01
CA LYS A 120 12.42 10.84 10.19
C LYS A 120 13.82 10.35 9.80
N ARG A 121 14.34 10.77 8.64
CA ARG A 121 15.77 10.64 8.33
C ARG A 121 16.52 11.63 9.21
N SER A 122 17.18 11.16 10.25
CA SER A 122 18.24 11.93 10.90
C SER A 122 19.34 12.13 9.84
N ARG A 123 19.50 13.37 9.35
CA ARG A 123 20.74 13.74 8.68
C ARG A 123 21.82 13.64 9.75
N GLY A 124 22.66 12.60 9.68
CA GLY A 124 23.83 12.46 10.52
C GLY A 124 24.66 13.73 10.40
N MET A 125 24.77 14.47 11.50
CA MET A 125 25.58 15.67 11.59
C MET A 125 27.04 15.21 11.55
N MET A 126 27.65 15.31 10.37
CA MET A 126 29.07 14.99 10.20
C MET A 126 29.86 16.08 10.93
N SER A 127 30.26 15.78 12.16
CA SER A 127 31.12 16.67 12.95
C SER A 127 32.48 16.76 12.26
N PRO A 128 33.00 17.96 11.96
CA PRO A 128 34.32 18.08 11.38
C PRO A 128 35.34 17.63 12.43
N ARG A 129 36.10 16.58 12.12
CA ARG A 129 37.28 16.18 12.92
C ARG A 129 38.23 17.37 12.94
N ARG A 130 38.39 18.00 14.10
CA ARG A 130 39.50 18.92 14.35
C ARG A 130 40.78 18.10 14.36
N SER A 131 41.56 18.20 13.29
CA SER A 131 43.00 17.92 13.32
C SER A 131 43.69 19.19 13.82
N SER A 132 44.06 19.21 15.10
CA SER A 132 45.06 20.14 15.61
C SER A 132 46.20 19.31 16.16
N GLY A 133 47.24 19.20 15.35
CA GLY A 133 48.57 18.80 15.78
C GLY A 133 49.32 19.97 16.43
N CYS A 134 50.35 19.58 17.18
CA CYS A 134 51.28 20.36 18.00
C CYS A 134 50.72 20.86 19.34
#